data_AF-A0A519TI23-F1
#
_entry.id   AF-A0A519TI23-F1
#
_cell.length_a   1.000
_cell.length_b   1.000
_cell.length_c   1.000
_cell.angle_alpha   90.00
_cell.angle_beta   90.00
_cell.angle_gamma   90.00
#
_symmetry.space_group_name_H-M   'P 1'
#
loop_
_entity.id
_entity.type
_entity.pdbx_description
1 polymer ?
#
loop_
_entity_poly.entity_id
_entity_poly.type
_entity_poly.pdbx_seq_one_letter_code
_entity_poly.pdbx_strand_id
1 'polypeptide(L)'
;MTLKSEIVFVRILFPFIAGIVCAYLFGKGNLITPSLIANALLLYYLFFINLFYKKIKAYNFKGANGVVFYLFSFALGGLFCLLNTQSFRKDYYANQSYDYLKVWVNGEPQLTNNILRFEVEVSSAYQNNKPQFATGKLLIALKIDSLRPVKLNYGDELIIASKYLPVEPSFNPTEFDFKAWLASKNIYQQTFVNQDHLVKLKTTTGNPIIKYAVEERKKQVEIYRRLIKNDEAFAVASTLVLGYRADLSKETLAAYSKTGTIHALSVSGSHIAIIFFLLNSMLS
;
A
#
# COMPACT_ATOMS: atom_id res chain seq x y z
N MET A 1 -5.50 -30.32 23.62
CA MET A 1 -5.47 -31.12 22.37
C MET A 1 -5.59 -30.20 21.13
N THR A 2 -4.91 -29.06 21.11
CA THR A 2 -5.06 -27.97 20.10
C THR A 2 -3.80 -27.74 19.25
N LEU A 3 -2.64 -28.22 19.68
CA LEU A 3 -1.36 -28.02 18.98
C LEU A 3 -1.30 -28.67 17.58
N LYS A 4 -2.03 -29.76 17.33
CA LYS A 4 -1.98 -30.46 16.03
C LYS A 4 -2.68 -29.70 14.90
N SER A 5 -3.70 -28.89 15.19
CA SER A 5 -4.41 -28.10 14.16
C SER A 5 -3.64 -26.85 13.76
N GLU A 6 -2.92 -26.21 14.70
CA GLU A 6 -2.10 -25.02 14.41
C GLU A 6 -0.96 -25.31 13.43
N ILE A 7 -0.36 -26.50 13.52
CA ILE A 7 0.70 -26.96 12.62
C ILE A 7 0.21 -27.09 11.17
N VAL A 8 -1.08 -27.37 10.94
CA VAL A 8 -1.63 -27.50 9.59
C VAL A 8 -1.65 -26.14 8.88
N PHE A 9 -2.08 -25.08 9.57
CA PHE A 9 -2.09 -23.73 8.99
C PHE A 9 -0.69 -23.23 8.66
N VAL A 10 0.29 -23.45 9.55
CA VAL A 10 1.68 -23.06 9.31
C VAL A 10 2.28 -23.79 8.09
N ARG A 11 1.95 -25.08 7.92
CA ARG A 11 2.41 -25.88 6.77
C ARG A 11 1.85 -25.41 5.43
N ILE A 12 0.65 -24.82 5.42
CA ILE A 12 0.03 -24.24 4.21
C ILE A 12 0.56 -22.82 3.98
N LEU A 13 0.80 -22.09 5.06
CA LEU A 13 1.32 -20.72 4.98
C LEU A 13 2.70 -20.66 4.33
N PHE A 14 3.59 -21.61 4.63
CA PHE A 14 4.95 -21.62 4.08
C PHE A 14 4.99 -21.66 2.53
N PRO A 15 4.35 -22.63 1.83
CA PRO A 15 4.32 -22.64 0.37
C PRO A 15 3.59 -21.41 -0.20
N PHE A 16 2.55 -20.91 0.47
CA PHE A 16 1.87 -19.68 0.05
C PHE A 16 2.82 -18.47 0.05
N ILE A 17 3.57 -18.27 1.14
CA ILE A 17 4.59 -17.21 1.25
C ILE A 17 5.68 -17.41 0.19
N ALA A 18 6.17 -18.63 0.00
CA ALA A 18 7.15 -18.93 -1.04
C ALA A 18 6.64 -18.57 -2.45
N GLY A 19 5.35 -18.80 -2.71
CA GLY A 19 4.67 -18.39 -3.94
C GLY A 19 4.67 -16.87 -4.13
N ILE A 20 4.35 -16.11 -3.08
CA ILE A 20 4.40 -14.65 -3.08
C ILE A 20 5.83 -14.15 -3.36
N VAL A 21 6.83 -14.67 -2.66
CA VAL A 21 8.23 -14.25 -2.83
C VAL A 21 8.71 -14.55 -4.25
N CYS A 22 8.41 -15.73 -4.78
CA CYS A 22 8.77 -16.09 -6.15
C CYS A 22 8.13 -15.15 -7.17
N ALA A 23 6.82 -14.87 -7.02
CA ALA A 23 6.12 -13.94 -7.90
C ALA A 23 6.59 -12.49 -7.75
N TYR A 24 7.00 -12.07 -6.55
CA TYR A 24 7.56 -10.73 -6.32
C TYR A 24 8.90 -10.54 -7.06
N LEU A 25 9.76 -11.56 -7.08
CA LEU A 25 11.08 -11.48 -7.72
C LEU A 25 11.05 -11.71 -9.23
N PHE A 26 10.24 -12.65 -9.71
CA PHE A 26 10.25 -13.10 -11.11
C PHE A 26 8.94 -12.80 -11.86
N GLY A 27 7.98 -12.17 -11.21
CA GLY A 27 6.66 -11.89 -11.77
C GLY A 27 6.73 -11.01 -13.01
N LYS A 28 5.93 -11.39 -14.01
CA LYS A 28 5.70 -10.61 -15.23
C LYS A 28 4.21 -10.63 -15.52
N GLY A 29 3.69 -9.57 -16.13
CA GLY A 29 2.25 -9.49 -16.45
C GLY A 29 1.75 -10.63 -17.33
N ASN A 30 2.58 -11.14 -18.24
CA ASN A 30 2.24 -12.28 -19.09
C ASN A 30 2.04 -13.61 -18.32
N LEU A 31 2.51 -13.69 -17.08
CA LEU A 31 2.36 -14.88 -16.24
C LEU A 31 1.00 -14.94 -15.52
N ILE A 32 0.20 -13.87 -15.55
CA ILE A 32 -1.12 -13.85 -14.89
C ILE A 32 -2.04 -14.93 -15.49
N THR A 33 -2.21 -14.97 -16.82
CA THR A 33 -3.11 -15.92 -17.47
C THR A 33 -2.68 -17.38 -17.29
N PRO A 34 -1.40 -17.77 -17.51
CA PRO A 34 -0.93 -19.12 -17.19
C PRO A 34 -1.11 -19.49 -15.72
N SER A 35 -0.86 -18.56 -14.79
CA SER A 35 -1.03 -18.80 -13.35
C SER A 35 -2.50 -19.01 -12.97
N LEU A 36 -3.44 -18.27 -13.59
CA LEU A 36 -4.87 -18.47 -13.42
C LEU A 36 -5.30 -19.86 -13.91
N ILE A 37 -4.87 -20.27 -15.11
CA ILE A 37 -5.19 -21.58 -15.67
C ILE A 37 -4.62 -22.70 -14.79
N ALA A 38 -3.37 -22.58 -14.35
CA ALA A 38 -2.74 -23.56 -13.46
C ALA A 38 -3.50 -23.71 -12.13
N ASN A 39 -3.89 -22.59 -11.51
CA ASN A 39 -4.70 -22.62 -10.29
C ASN A 39 -6.09 -23.25 -10.52
N ALA A 40 -6.74 -22.96 -11.64
CA ALA A 40 -8.04 -23.54 -11.98
C ALA A 40 -7.95 -25.06 -12.20
N LEU A 41 -6.92 -25.54 -12.89
CA LEU A 41 -6.68 -26.97 -13.11
C LEU A 41 -6.38 -27.72 -11.82
N LEU A 42 -5.54 -27.14 -10.95
CA LEU A 42 -5.23 -27.70 -9.63
C LEU A 42 -6.47 -27.77 -8.74
N LEU A 43 -7.29 -26.71 -8.74
CA LEU A 43 -8.55 -26.69 -8.00
C LEU A 43 -9.53 -27.74 -8.54
N TYR A 44 -9.67 -27.87 -9.86
CA TYR A 44 -10.51 -28.87 -10.50
C TYR A 44 -10.08 -30.30 -10.12
N TYR A 45 -8.77 -30.58 -10.14
CA TYR A 45 -8.22 -31.87 -9.72
C TYR A 45 -8.51 -32.17 -8.25
N LEU A 46 -8.29 -31.20 -7.35
CA LEU A 46 -8.59 -31.35 -5.92
C LEU A 46 -10.09 -31.58 -5.68
N PHE A 47 -10.95 -30.89 -6.41
CA PHE A 47 -12.40 -31.07 -6.35
C PHE A 47 -12.83 -32.45 -6.87
N PHE A 48 -12.27 -32.91 -8.00
CA PHE A 48 -12.53 -34.22 -8.56
C PHE A 48 -12.13 -35.35 -7.60
N ILE A 49 -10.95 -35.28 -6.98
CA ILE A 49 -10.54 -36.25 -5.96
C ILE A 49 -11.47 -36.24 -4.75
N ASN A 50 -11.92 -35.05 -4.32
CA ASN A 50 -12.83 -34.94 -3.19
C ASN A 50 -14.18 -35.63 -3.48
N LEU A 51 -14.75 -35.41 -4.68
CA LEU A 51 -16.01 -36.04 -5.10
C LEU A 51 -15.91 -37.56 -5.22
N PHE A 52 -14.81 -38.08 -5.76
CA PHE A 52 -14.61 -39.51 -6.01
C PHE A 52 -13.75 -40.21 -4.95
N TYR A 53 -13.59 -39.58 -3.78
CA TYR A 53 -12.62 -39.97 -2.75
C TYR A 53 -12.74 -41.44 -2.32
N LYS A 54 -13.98 -41.92 -2.13
CA LYS A 54 -14.27 -43.32 -1.75
C LYS A 54 -14.15 -44.28 -2.93
N LYS A 55 -14.56 -43.87 -4.14
CA LYS A 55 -14.56 -44.73 -5.34
C LYS A 55 -13.15 -45.01 -5.85
N ILE A 56 -12.25 -44.02 -5.81
CA ILE A 56 -10.87 -44.13 -6.31
C ILE A 56 -9.91 -44.66 -5.22
N LYS A 57 -10.40 -44.92 -4.00
CA LYS A 57 -9.55 -45.25 -2.83
C LYS A 57 -8.43 -44.20 -2.65
N ALA A 58 -8.77 -42.92 -2.79
CA ALA A 58 -7.81 -41.81 -2.72
C ALA A 58 -7.04 -41.73 -1.38
N TYR A 59 -7.49 -42.45 -0.35
CA TYR A 59 -6.78 -42.63 0.92
C TYR A 59 -5.44 -43.38 0.78
N ASN A 60 -5.19 -44.12 -0.30
CA ASN A 60 -3.90 -44.75 -0.57
C ASN A 60 -2.84 -43.75 -1.07
N PHE A 61 -3.27 -42.60 -1.60
CA PHE A 61 -2.41 -41.58 -2.19
C PHE A 61 -2.35 -40.29 -1.37
N LYS A 62 -2.52 -40.38 -0.04
CA LYS A 62 -2.52 -39.21 0.87
C LYS A 62 -1.30 -38.30 0.70
N GLY A 63 -0.12 -38.87 0.46
CA GLY A 63 1.11 -38.11 0.22
C GLY A 63 1.05 -37.28 -1.06
N ALA A 64 0.66 -37.89 -2.18
CA ALA A 64 0.56 -37.22 -3.47
C ALA A 64 -0.50 -36.09 -3.44
N ASN A 65 -1.66 -36.34 -2.84
CA ASN A 65 -2.71 -35.32 -2.68
C ASN A 65 -2.23 -34.14 -1.80
N GLY A 66 -1.40 -34.41 -0.79
CA GLY A 66 -0.77 -33.37 0.02
C GLY A 66 0.20 -32.50 -0.78
N VAL A 67 1.05 -33.10 -1.63
CA VAL A 67 1.96 -32.36 -2.52
C VAL A 67 1.19 -31.47 -3.48
N VAL A 68 0.11 -31.98 -4.08
CA VAL A 68 -0.75 -31.18 -4.97
C VAL A 68 -1.40 -30.01 -4.22
N PHE A 69 -1.82 -30.21 -2.98
CA PHE A 69 -2.35 -29.12 -2.16
C PHE A 69 -1.28 -28.05 -1.86
N TYR A 70 -0.04 -28.45 -1.57
CA TYR A 70 1.05 -27.49 -1.39
C TYR A 70 1.40 -26.74 -2.67
N LEU A 71 1.37 -27.42 -3.83
CA LEU A 71 1.55 -26.78 -5.14
C LEU A 71 0.43 -25.78 -5.44
N PHE A 72 -0.82 -26.13 -5.12
CA PHE A 72 -1.95 -25.22 -5.23
C PHE A 72 -1.77 -23.99 -4.35
N SER A 73 -1.38 -24.18 -3.09
CA SER A 73 -1.12 -23.07 -2.16
C SER A 73 0.00 -22.15 -2.65
N PHE A 74 1.11 -22.71 -3.17
CA PHE A 74 2.19 -21.94 -3.79
C PHE A 74 1.71 -21.16 -5.02
N ALA A 75 1.00 -21.82 -5.95
CA ALA A 75 0.48 -21.17 -7.15
C ALA A 75 -0.54 -20.08 -6.83
N LEU A 76 -1.33 -20.25 -5.77
CA LEU A 76 -2.32 -19.27 -5.31
C LEU A 76 -1.64 -18.04 -4.70
N GLY A 77 -0.57 -18.23 -3.92
CA GLY A 77 0.24 -17.14 -3.39
C GLY A 77 0.91 -16.33 -4.49
N GLY A 78 1.48 -17.00 -5.50
CA GLY A 78 2.05 -16.34 -6.66
C GLY A 78 1.01 -15.55 -7.45
N LEU A 79 -0.16 -16.16 -7.74
CA LEU A 79 -1.26 -15.49 -8.42
C LEU A 79 -1.76 -14.25 -7.65
N PHE A 80 -1.90 -14.37 -6.33
CA PHE A 80 -2.32 -13.25 -5.48
C PHE A 80 -1.37 -12.06 -5.60
N CYS A 81 -0.05 -12.31 -5.55
CA CYS A 81 0.96 -11.29 -5.76
C CYS A 81 0.88 -10.65 -7.16
N LEU A 82 0.75 -11.47 -8.22
CA LEU A 82 0.66 -10.98 -9.60
C LEU A 82 -0.58 -10.10 -9.82
N LEU A 83 -1.74 -10.49 -9.29
CA LEU A 83 -2.99 -9.73 -9.43
C LEU A 83 -2.98 -8.41 -8.62
N ASN A 84 -2.30 -8.40 -7.48
CA ASN A 84 -2.14 -7.20 -6.67
C ASN A 84 -1.12 -6.20 -7.26
N THR A 85 -0.24 -6.67 -8.16
CA THR A 85 0.78 -5.84 -8.79
C THR A 85 0.15 -4.96 -9.88
N GLN A 86 -0.04 -3.68 -9.59
CA GLN A 86 -0.77 -2.76 -10.47
C GLN A 86 -0.07 -2.53 -11.82
N SER A 87 1.27 -2.59 -11.87
CA SER A 87 2.03 -2.41 -13.11
C SER A 87 1.78 -3.51 -14.15
N PHE A 88 1.20 -4.65 -13.75
CA PHE A 88 0.86 -5.74 -14.67
C PHE A 88 -0.55 -5.62 -15.24
N ARG A 89 -1.33 -4.63 -14.78
CA ARG A 89 -2.67 -4.38 -15.31
C ARG A 89 -2.57 -3.79 -16.71
N LYS A 90 -3.54 -4.13 -17.57
CA LYS A 90 -3.56 -3.65 -18.96
C LYS A 90 -3.85 -2.16 -19.03
N ASP A 91 -4.72 -1.68 -18.13
CA ASP A 91 -5.11 -0.29 -17.93
C ASP A 91 -4.09 0.52 -17.11
N TYR A 92 -2.88 0.00 -16.88
CA TYR A 92 -1.85 0.75 -16.20
C TYR A 92 -1.43 1.97 -17.03
N TYR A 93 -1.50 3.16 -16.43
CA TYR A 93 -1.30 4.43 -17.14
C TYR A 93 0.07 4.55 -17.83
N ALA A 94 1.09 3.79 -17.40
CA ALA A 94 2.42 3.83 -18.01
C ALA A 94 2.60 2.87 -19.20
N ASN A 95 1.58 2.07 -19.55
CA ASN A 95 1.64 1.17 -20.70
C ASN A 95 1.44 1.92 -22.03
N GLN A 96 0.89 3.14 -21.99
CA GLN A 96 0.60 3.96 -23.16
C GLN A 96 1.05 5.40 -22.91
N SER A 97 1.32 6.12 -24.01
CA SER A 97 1.65 7.54 -23.95
C SER A 97 0.38 8.39 -23.95
N TYR A 98 0.24 9.19 -22.90
CA TYR A 98 -0.86 10.14 -22.73
C TYR A 98 -0.34 11.57 -22.71
N ASP A 99 -1.23 12.54 -22.94
CA ASP A 99 -0.90 13.96 -22.84
C ASP A 99 -1.06 14.45 -21.40
N TYR A 100 -2.18 14.08 -20.78
CA TYR A 100 -2.57 14.48 -19.43
C TYR A 100 -3.13 13.31 -18.64
N LEU A 101 -2.93 13.34 -17.32
CA LEU A 101 -3.52 12.41 -16.38
C LEU A 101 -4.45 13.16 -15.43
N LYS A 102 -5.65 12.61 -15.23
CA LYS A 102 -6.52 12.98 -14.11
C LYS A 102 -6.24 12.04 -12.95
N VAL A 103 -5.87 12.64 -11.84
CA VAL A 103 -5.45 11.93 -10.63
C VAL A 103 -6.17 12.48 -9.41
N TRP A 104 -6.22 11.72 -8.33
CA TRP A 104 -6.73 12.20 -7.05
C TRP A 104 -5.76 11.88 -5.92
N VAL A 105 -5.75 12.73 -4.90
CA VAL A 105 -4.80 12.64 -3.77
C VAL A 105 -5.18 11.49 -2.84
N ASN A 106 -4.44 10.38 -2.88
CA ASN A 106 -4.67 9.16 -2.07
C ASN A 106 -3.74 9.05 -0.85
N GLY A 107 -2.85 10.01 -0.65
CA GLY A 107 -2.00 10.11 0.53
C GLY A 107 -1.96 11.54 1.07
N GLU A 108 -1.62 11.69 2.35
CA GLU A 108 -1.44 13.01 2.90
C GLU A 108 -0.20 13.70 2.33
N PRO A 109 -0.32 14.94 1.84
CA PRO A 109 0.83 15.67 1.35
C PRO A 109 1.83 16.02 2.45
N GLN A 110 3.10 15.70 2.18
CA GLN A 110 4.23 15.97 3.06
C GLN A 110 5.10 17.04 2.43
N LEU A 111 5.27 18.16 3.13
CA LEU A 111 6.10 19.27 2.68
C LEU A 111 7.53 19.07 3.19
N THR A 112 8.50 19.10 2.28
CA THR A 112 9.93 19.07 2.62
C THR A 112 10.67 20.00 1.66
N ASN A 113 11.36 21.02 2.19
CA ASN A 113 12.18 21.96 1.41
C ASN A 113 11.43 22.57 0.20
N ASN A 114 10.22 23.10 0.41
CA ASN A 114 9.31 23.65 -0.63
C ASN A 114 8.84 22.65 -1.69
N ILE A 115 9.12 21.35 -1.51
CA ILE A 115 8.61 20.27 -2.34
C ILE A 115 7.54 19.54 -1.56
N LEU A 116 6.32 19.56 -2.09
CA LEU A 116 5.19 18.82 -1.55
C LEU A 116 5.12 17.45 -2.21
N ARG A 117 5.44 16.41 -1.46
CA ARG A 117 5.37 15.02 -1.91
C ARG A 117 4.06 14.37 -1.47
N PHE A 118 3.35 13.75 -2.39
CA PHE A 118 2.11 13.04 -2.09
C PHE A 118 1.86 11.90 -3.07
N GLU A 119 1.19 10.86 -2.55
CA GLU A 119 0.76 9.73 -3.35
C GLU A 119 -0.58 10.08 -4.02
N VAL A 120 -0.69 9.84 -5.32
CA VAL A 120 -1.93 9.98 -6.07
C VAL A 120 -2.33 8.67 -6.73
N GLU A 121 -3.60 8.57 -7.06
CA GLU A 121 -4.14 7.48 -7.85
C GLU A 121 -4.74 8.04 -9.15
N VAL A 122 -4.36 7.43 -10.27
CA VAL A 122 -4.82 7.79 -11.61
C VAL A 122 -6.24 7.24 -11.79
N SER A 123 -7.16 8.11 -12.19
CA SER A 123 -8.55 7.73 -12.50
C SER A 123 -8.83 7.68 -13.99
N SER A 124 -8.17 8.55 -14.76
CA SER A 124 -8.30 8.59 -16.21
C SER A 124 -7.09 9.27 -16.85
N ALA A 125 -6.85 8.94 -18.11
CA ALA A 125 -5.81 9.55 -18.92
C ALA A 125 -6.42 10.17 -20.18
N TYR A 126 -5.78 11.18 -20.76
CA TYR A 126 -6.25 11.86 -21.95
C TYR A 126 -5.22 11.73 -23.06
N GLN A 127 -5.68 11.27 -24.23
CA GLN A 127 -4.88 11.21 -25.46
C GLN A 127 -5.67 11.91 -26.56
N ASN A 128 -5.10 12.92 -27.21
CA ASN A 128 -5.79 13.71 -28.24
C ASN A 128 -7.18 14.21 -27.77
N ASN A 129 -7.25 14.72 -26.53
CA ASN A 129 -8.47 15.17 -25.86
C ASN A 129 -9.57 14.10 -25.64
N LYS A 130 -9.29 12.81 -25.90
CA LYS A 130 -10.23 11.73 -25.61
C LYS A 130 -9.88 11.09 -24.26
N PRO A 131 -10.83 11.03 -23.30
CA PRO A 131 -10.61 10.35 -22.05
C PRO A 131 -10.54 8.84 -22.26
N GLN A 132 -9.55 8.21 -21.65
CA GLN A 132 -9.39 6.77 -21.55
C GLN A 132 -9.31 6.37 -20.07
N PHE A 133 -9.86 5.20 -19.76
CA PHE A 133 -9.74 4.64 -18.43
C PHE A 133 -8.29 4.17 -18.20
N ALA A 134 -7.67 4.69 -17.14
CA ALA A 134 -6.31 4.34 -16.76
C ALA A 134 -6.23 4.32 -15.24
N THR A 135 -5.55 3.32 -14.69
CA THR A 135 -5.39 3.14 -13.24
C THR A 135 -3.93 2.99 -12.85
N GLY A 136 -3.65 3.24 -11.59
CA GLY A 136 -2.35 3.04 -10.99
C GLY A 136 -1.99 4.15 -10.03
N LYS A 137 -0.99 3.90 -9.19
CA LYS A 137 -0.46 4.91 -8.28
C LYS A 137 0.74 5.62 -8.87
N LEU A 138 0.90 6.88 -8.50
CA LEU A 138 1.98 7.76 -8.93
C LEU A 138 2.42 8.60 -7.73
N LEU A 139 3.73 8.80 -7.58
CA LEU A 139 4.26 9.75 -6.61
C LEU A 139 4.44 11.12 -7.29
N ILE A 140 3.84 12.16 -6.73
CA ILE A 140 4.04 13.53 -7.21
C ILE A 140 4.94 14.27 -6.25
N ALA A 141 5.99 14.90 -6.78
CA ALA A 141 6.79 15.91 -6.11
C ALA A 141 6.44 17.28 -6.72
N LEU A 142 5.61 18.05 -6.01
CA LEU A 142 5.15 19.37 -6.44
C LEU A 142 6.06 20.46 -5.87
N LYS A 143 6.67 21.27 -6.72
CA LYS A 143 7.36 22.49 -6.30
C LYS A 143 6.33 23.57 -5.97
N ILE A 144 6.23 23.96 -4.70
CA ILE A 144 5.32 25.02 -4.26
C ILE A 144 5.93 26.38 -4.56
N ASP A 145 5.11 27.30 -5.05
CA ASP A 145 5.43 28.72 -5.08
C ASP A 145 5.17 29.34 -3.70
N SER A 146 6.22 29.89 -3.08
CA SER A 146 6.16 30.53 -1.77
C SER A 146 5.21 31.73 -1.72
N LEU A 147 4.95 32.39 -2.87
CA LEU A 147 4.05 33.55 -2.93
C LEU A 147 2.57 33.17 -2.99
N ARG A 148 2.24 31.98 -3.49
CA ARG A 148 0.86 31.50 -3.67
C ARG A 148 0.77 30.01 -3.35
N PRO A 149 0.85 29.59 -2.08
CA PRO A 149 0.88 28.18 -1.75
C PRO A 149 -0.44 27.47 -2.10
N VAL A 150 -0.36 26.39 -2.85
CA VAL A 150 -1.52 25.52 -3.13
C VAL A 150 -1.76 24.59 -1.95
N LYS A 151 -3.00 24.60 -1.43
CA LYS A 151 -3.45 23.66 -0.39
C LYS A 151 -4.11 22.43 -1.05
N LEU A 152 -3.48 21.28 -0.86
CA LEU A 152 -3.99 19.97 -1.27
C LEU A 152 -4.42 19.16 -0.05
N ASN A 153 -5.57 18.51 -0.16
CA ASN A 153 -6.12 17.61 0.85
C ASN A 153 -6.38 16.23 0.25
N TYR A 154 -6.53 15.23 1.12
CA TYR A 154 -6.98 13.90 0.72
C TYR A 154 -8.27 14.00 -0.09
N GLY A 155 -8.27 13.34 -1.24
CA GLY A 155 -9.38 13.28 -2.16
C GLY A 155 -9.50 14.42 -3.17
N ASP A 156 -8.67 15.46 -3.10
CA ASP A 156 -8.67 16.49 -4.15
C ASP A 156 -8.32 15.88 -5.52
N GLU A 157 -9.10 16.21 -6.56
CA GLU A 157 -8.80 15.80 -7.93
C GLU A 157 -7.93 16.84 -8.65
N LEU A 158 -6.97 16.36 -9.44
CA LEU A 158 -5.96 17.15 -10.13
C LEU A 158 -5.81 16.68 -11.58
N ILE A 159 -5.47 17.60 -12.47
CA ILE A 159 -4.98 17.29 -13.82
C ILE A 159 -3.51 17.70 -13.89
N ILE A 160 -2.67 16.78 -14.35
CA ILE A 160 -1.24 16.97 -14.54
C ILE A 160 -0.83 16.55 -15.95
N ALA A 161 0.25 17.14 -16.47
CA ALA A 161 0.89 16.65 -17.68
C ALA A 161 1.46 15.24 -17.44
N SER A 162 1.34 14.36 -18.43
CA SER A 162 1.81 12.98 -18.37
C SER A 162 3.33 12.88 -18.58
N LYS A 163 4.10 13.56 -17.73
CA LYS A 163 5.57 13.53 -17.71
C LYS A 163 6.04 12.88 -16.41
N TYR A 164 6.23 11.56 -16.44
CA TYR A 164 6.72 10.79 -15.30
C TYR A 164 7.94 9.96 -15.70
N LEU A 165 8.74 9.62 -14.69
CA LEU A 165 9.93 8.80 -14.81
C LEU A 165 9.84 7.63 -13.83
N PRO A 166 10.48 6.49 -14.14
CA PRO A 166 10.58 5.40 -13.18
C PRO A 166 11.30 5.89 -11.91
N VAL A 167 10.89 5.36 -10.76
CA VAL A 167 11.60 5.62 -9.50
C VAL A 167 13.02 5.07 -9.61
N GLU A 168 13.99 5.94 -9.33
CA GLU A 168 15.41 5.60 -9.38
C GLU A 168 15.78 4.60 -8.27
N PRO A 169 16.65 3.61 -8.55
CA PRO A 169 17.16 2.71 -7.52
C PRO A 169 18.07 3.46 -6.54
N SER A 170 18.33 2.86 -5.37
CA SER A 170 19.37 3.37 -4.48
C SER A 170 20.74 3.30 -5.17
N PHE A 171 21.49 4.40 -5.10
CA PHE A 171 22.85 4.46 -5.66
C PHE A 171 23.89 3.82 -4.74
N ASN A 172 23.61 3.79 -3.43
CA ASN A 172 24.47 3.19 -2.42
C ASN A 172 23.89 1.86 -1.91
N PRO A 173 24.66 0.76 -1.87
CA PRO A 173 24.19 -0.53 -1.38
C PRO A 173 23.73 -0.56 0.09
N THR A 174 24.26 0.34 0.92
CA THR A 174 23.93 0.46 2.35
C THR A 174 22.82 1.48 2.63
N GLU A 175 22.32 2.15 1.60
CA GLU A 175 21.25 3.13 1.73
C GLU A 175 19.88 2.44 1.63
N PHE A 176 18.87 3.10 2.20
CA PHE A 176 17.49 2.65 2.12
C PHE A 176 17.04 2.51 0.66
N ASP A 177 16.54 1.33 0.27
CA ASP A 177 15.99 1.10 -1.06
C ASP A 177 14.60 1.74 -1.21
N PHE A 178 14.59 3.02 -1.56
CA PHE A 178 13.38 3.80 -1.76
C PHE A 178 12.50 3.24 -2.89
N LYS A 179 13.11 2.67 -3.93
CA LYS A 179 12.41 2.05 -5.05
C LYS A 179 11.67 0.79 -4.62
N ALA A 180 12.32 -0.12 -3.89
CA ALA A 180 11.67 -1.32 -3.37
C ALA A 180 10.54 -0.98 -2.39
N TRP A 181 10.74 0.03 -1.54
CA TRP A 181 9.71 0.49 -0.62
C TRP A 181 8.48 1.05 -1.35
N LEU A 182 8.66 1.90 -2.36
CA LEU A 182 7.54 2.40 -3.18
C LEU A 182 6.88 1.29 -4.00
N ALA A 183 7.66 0.36 -4.54
CA ALA A 183 7.14 -0.80 -5.27
C ALA A 183 6.22 -1.66 -4.38
N SER A 184 6.55 -1.83 -3.09
CA SER A 184 5.68 -2.53 -2.12
C SER A 184 4.29 -1.87 -1.97
N LYS A 185 4.19 -0.57 -2.26
CA LYS A 185 2.94 0.21 -2.24
C LYS A 185 2.24 0.29 -3.61
N ASN A 186 2.76 -0.40 -4.62
CA ASN A 186 2.36 -0.30 -6.04
C ASN A 186 2.68 1.06 -6.70
N ILE A 187 3.70 1.76 -6.22
CA ILE A 187 4.17 3.02 -6.82
C ILE A 187 5.48 2.74 -7.55
N TYR A 188 5.45 2.81 -8.88
CA TYR A 188 6.62 2.51 -9.73
C TYR A 188 7.16 3.73 -10.48
N GLN A 189 6.33 4.77 -10.62
CA GLN A 189 6.68 5.99 -11.32
C GLN A 189 6.59 7.18 -10.36
N GLN A 190 7.36 8.20 -10.66
CA GLN A 190 7.33 9.50 -10.00
C GLN A 190 7.31 10.63 -11.03
N THR A 191 6.73 11.77 -10.65
CA THR A 191 6.75 12.99 -11.47
C THR A 191 7.12 14.19 -10.63
N PHE A 192 7.87 15.11 -11.24
CA PHE A 192 8.15 16.42 -10.69
C PHE A 192 7.31 17.46 -11.43
N VAL A 193 6.44 18.15 -10.71
CA VAL A 193 5.47 19.10 -11.28
C VAL A 193 5.69 20.47 -10.66
N ASN A 194 5.72 21.50 -11.50
CA ASN A 194 5.65 22.88 -11.03
C ASN A 194 4.19 23.27 -10.80
N GLN A 195 3.95 24.13 -9.81
CA GLN A 195 2.60 24.56 -9.45
C GLN A 195 1.76 25.09 -10.63
N ASP A 196 2.39 25.79 -11.58
CA ASP A 196 1.71 26.36 -12.76
C ASP A 196 1.20 25.30 -13.76
N HIS A 197 1.73 24.08 -13.68
CA HIS A 197 1.35 22.96 -14.55
C HIS A 197 0.37 21.98 -13.87
N LEU A 198 -0.18 22.37 -12.72
CA LEU A 198 -1.12 21.59 -11.94
C LEU A 198 -2.47 22.31 -11.91
N VAL A 199 -3.50 21.65 -12.44
CA VAL A 199 -4.87 22.17 -12.41
C VAL A 199 -5.65 21.41 -11.35
N LYS A 200 -6.04 22.09 -10.27
CA LYS A 200 -6.91 21.53 -9.24
C LYS A 200 -8.37 21.62 -9.67
N LEU A 201 -9.06 20.49 -9.65
CA LEU A 201 -10.49 20.40 -9.90
C LEU A 201 -11.27 20.69 -8.60
N LYS A 202 -12.50 21.19 -8.73
CA LYS A 202 -13.40 21.45 -7.58
C LYS A 202 -14.18 20.20 -7.13
N THR A 203 -13.71 19.03 -7.53
CA THR A 203 -14.29 17.73 -7.22
C THR A 203 -13.42 17.01 -6.21
N THR A 204 -14.05 16.20 -5.35
CA THR A 204 -13.36 15.34 -4.40
C THR A 204 -13.79 13.89 -4.54
N THR A 205 -12.81 13.00 -4.57
CA THR A 205 -12.97 11.54 -4.71
C THR A 205 -12.24 10.83 -3.57
N GLY A 206 -12.48 9.53 -3.37
CA GLY A 206 -11.81 8.72 -2.35
C GLY A 206 -12.77 8.23 -1.27
N ASN A 207 -12.22 7.59 -0.24
CA ASN A 207 -13.02 6.97 0.79
C ASN A 207 -13.52 8.03 1.80
N PRO A 208 -14.84 8.22 1.98
CA PRO A 208 -15.39 9.24 2.89
C PRO A 208 -14.99 9.00 4.35
N ILE A 209 -14.80 7.75 4.78
CA ILE A 209 -14.37 7.40 6.14
C ILE A 209 -12.93 7.86 6.35
N ILE A 210 -12.05 7.62 5.37
CA ILE A 210 -10.65 8.06 5.44
C ILE A 210 -10.59 9.59 5.42
N LYS A 211 -11.37 10.24 4.56
CA LYS A 211 -11.46 11.70 4.51
C LYS A 211 -11.85 12.28 5.86
N TYR A 212 -12.92 11.75 6.46
CA TYR A 212 -13.37 12.16 7.79
C TYR A 212 -12.29 11.95 8.86
N ALA A 213 -11.65 10.77 8.90
CA ALA A 213 -10.60 10.47 9.86
C ALA A 213 -9.39 11.43 9.74
N VAL A 214 -8.99 11.75 8.51
CA VAL A 214 -7.91 12.70 8.21
C VAL A 214 -8.29 14.12 8.65
N GLU A 215 -9.52 14.56 8.35
CA GLU A 215 -10.02 15.88 8.72
C GLU A 215 -10.15 16.04 10.25
N GLU A 216 -10.69 15.04 10.94
CA GLU A 216 -10.77 15.05 12.41
C GLU A 216 -9.40 15.04 13.05
N ARG A 217 -8.45 14.24 12.54
CA ARG A 217 -7.08 14.25 13.05
C ARG A 217 -6.44 15.63 12.90
N LYS A 218 -6.66 16.33 11.77
CA LYS A 218 -6.17 17.71 11.59
C LYS A 218 -6.74 18.66 12.64
N LYS A 219 -8.06 18.59 12.91
CA LYS A 219 -8.69 19.41 13.97
C LYS A 219 -8.09 19.11 15.36
N GLN A 220 -7.83 17.85 15.67
CA GLN A 220 -7.21 17.46 16.94
C GLN A 220 -5.76 17.96 17.05
N VAL A 221 -4.98 17.87 15.98
CA VAL A 221 -3.62 18.44 15.92
C VAL A 221 -3.66 19.96 16.17
N GLU A 222 -4.62 20.68 15.59
CA GLU A 222 -4.79 22.12 15.84
C GLU A 222 -5.18 22.43 17.29
N ILE A 223 -5.99 21.59 17.94
CA ILE A 223 -6.28 21.70 19.37
C ILE A 223 -5.01 21.48 20.19
N TYR A 224 -4.26 20.42 19.92
CA TYR A 224 -3.00 20.12 20.62
C TYR A 224 -2.01 21.25 20.49
N ARG A 225 -1.89 21.84 19.30
CA ARG A 225 -0.99 22.98 19.06
C ARG A 225 -1.41 24.23 19.82
N ARG A 226 -2.71 24.44 20.02
CA ARG A 226 -3.20 25.58 20.82
C ARG A 226 -2.92 25.41 22.31
N LEU A 227 -3.08 24.19 22.83
CA LEU A 227 -2.94 23.87 24.26
C LEU A 227 -1.48 23.66 24.68
N ILE A 228 -0.68 23.00 23.85
CA ILE A 228 0.72 22.67 24.13
C ILE A 228 1.63 23.65 23.41
N LYS A 229 2.17 24.62 24.16
CA LYS A 229 3.05 25.67 23.62
C LYS A 229 4.48 25.20 23.39
N ASN A 230 4.95 24.21 24.16
CA ASN A 230 6.27 23.64 24.00
C ASN A 230 6.30 22.72 22.76
N ASP A 231 7.24 22.99 21.84
CA ASP A 231 7.32 22.30 20.55
C ASP A 231 7.65 20.81 20.67
N GLU A 232 8.57 20.45 21.56
CA GLU A 232 8.93 19.05 21.79
C GLU A 232 7.79 18.27 22.43
N ALA A 233 7.14 18.84 23.45
CA ALA A 233 5.99 18.23 24.10
C ALA A 233 4.81 18.06 23.12
N PHE A 234 4.59 19.03 22.23
CA PHE A 234 3.60 18.94 21.17
C PHE A 234 3.94 17.83 20.17
N ALA A 235 5.19 17.77 19.71
CA ALA A 235 5.63 16.75 18.76
C ALA A 235 5.46 15.35 19.35
N VAL A 236 5.92 15.14 20.59
CA VAL A 236 5.78 13.85 21.29
C VAL A 236 4.31 13.48 21.51
N ALA A 237 3.48 14.39 22.04
CA ALA A 237 2.07 14.10 22.32
C ALA A 237 1.26 13.84 21.05
N SER A 238 1.47 14.63 20.00
CA SER A 238 0.77 14.45 18.73
C SER A 238 1.21 13.18 17.99
N THR A 239 2.49 12.79 18.07
CA THR A 239 2.98 11.52 17.52
C THR A 239 2.42 10.31 18.28
N LEU A 240 2.44 10.34 19.61
CA LEU A 240 1.99 9.21 20.43
C LEU A 240 0.48 9.00 20.38
N VAL A 241 -0.30 10.08 20.51
CA VAL A 241 -1.76 9.96 20.66
C VAL A 241 -2.47 9.98 19.31
N LEU A 242 -2.04 10.84 18.39
CA LEU A 242 -2.72 11.06 17.11
C LEU A 242 -2.04 10.31 15.95
N GLY A 243 -0.90 9.66 16.19
CA GLY A 243 -0.07 9.11 15.12
C GLY A 243 0.38 10.18 14.12
N TYR A 244 0.41 11.45 14.54
CA TYR A 244 0.81 12.56 13.67
C TYR A 244 2.33 12.61 13.57
N ARG A 245 2.86 12.53 12.34
CA ARG A 245 4.31 12.58 12.09
C ARG A 245 4.80 14.03 12.18
N ALA A 246 4.85 14.56 13.39
CA ALA A 246 5.58 15.79 13.68
C ALA A 246 7.08 15.53 13.60
N ASP A 247 7.85 16.54 13.17
CA ASP A 247 9.30 16.46 13.19
C ASP A 247 9.79 16.42 14.64
N LEU A 248 10.20 15.24 15.10
CA LEU A 248 10.84 15.05 16.39
C LEU A 248 12.31 15.50 16.30
N SER A 249 12.79 16.23 17.31
CA SER A 249 14.20 16.62 17.40
C SER A 249 15.09 15.38 17.45
N LYS A 250 16.31 15.49 16.90
CA LYS A 250 17.28 14.37 16.88
C LYS A 250 17.62 13.95 18.32
N GLU A 251 17.65 14.91 19.23
CA GLU A 251 17.84 14.73 20.66
C GLU A 251 16.71 13.89 21.27
N THR A 252 15.45 14.19 20.94
CA THR A 252 14.30 13.40 21.40
C THR A 252 14.38 11.97 20.87
N LEU A 253 14.64 11.79 19.57
CA LEU A 253 14.79 10.45 18.98
C LEU A 253 15.94 9.66 19.63
N ALA A 254 17.07 10.32 19.89
CA ALA A 254 18.21 9.71 20.57
C ALA A 254 17.89 9.31 22.01
N ALA A 255 17.13 10.12 22.75
CA ALA A 255 16.69 9.80 24.10
C ALA A 255 15.82 8.54 24.13
N TYR A 256 14.80 8.44 23.25
CA TYR A 256 13.93 7.27 23.15
C TYR A 256 14.66 6.02 22.63
N SER A 257 15.66 6.20 21.76
CA SER A 257 16.54 5.10 21.32
C SER A 257 17.39 4.58 22.48
N LYS A 258 18.00 5.48 23.27
CA LYS A 258 18.85 5.13 24.41
C LYS A 258 18.08 4.42 25.52
N THR A 259 16.83 4.79 25.75
CA THR A 259 15.95 4.14 26.73
C THR A 259 15.29 2.86 26.22
N GLY A 260 15.50 2.50 24.95
CA GLY A 260 14.86 1.34 24.32
C GLY A 260 13.34 1.49 24.10
N THR A 261 12.80 2.70 24.28
CA THR A 261 11.35 2.97 24.18
C THR A 261 10.93 3.52 22.82
N ILE A 262 11.84 3.51 21.83
CA ILE A 262 11.54 3.99 20.47
C ILE A 262 10.34 3.29 19.82
N HIS A 263 10.07 2.03 20.17
CA HIS A 263 8.90 1.30 19.70
C HIS A 263 7.57 1.89 20.19
N ALA A 264 7.56 2.63 21.30
CA ALA A 264 6.37 3.31 21.79
C ALA A 264 5.99 4.53 20.93
N LEU A 265 6.94 5.09 20.16
CA LEU A 265 6.69 6.16 19.19
C LEU A 265 5.99 5.68 17.92
N SER A 266 5.73 4.37 17.81
CA SER A 266 4.96 3.75 16.74
C SER A 266 3.70 3.10 17.33
N VAL A 267 2.64 2.98 16.52
CA VAL A 267 1.43 2.25 16.92
C VAL A 267 1.80 0.79 17.18
N SER A 268 1.93 0.43 18.45
CA SER A 268 2.23 -0.93 18.88
C SER A 268 1.01 -1.84 18.77
N GLY A 269 1.23 -3.16 18.72
CA GLY A 269 0.15 -4.16 18.72
C GLY A 269 -0.81 -4.05 19.92
N SER A 270 -0.39 -3.42 21.02
CA SER A 270 -1.26 -3.14 22.17
C SER A 270 -2.34 -2.11 21.88
N HIS A 271 -2.10 -1.12 21.01
CA HIS A 271 -3.15 -0.19 20.58
C HIS A 271 -4.26 -0.92 19.83
N ILE A 272 -3.90 -1.91 19.00
CA ILE A 272 -4.86 -2.76 18.28
C ILE A 272 -5.64 -3.64 19.25
N ALA A 273 -4.98 -4.19 20.28
CA ALA A 273 -5.64 -4.99 21.32
C ALA A 273 -6.69 -4.19 22.11
N ILE A 274 -6.40 -2.91 22.43
CA ILE A 274 -7.36 -2.01 23.11
C ILE A 274 -8.58 -1.75 22.22
N ILE A 275 -8.37 -1.46 20.93
CA ILE A 275 -9.48 -1.26 19.98
C ILE A 275 -10.32 -2.53 19.86
N PHE A 276 -9.68 -3.70 19.77
CA PHE A 276 -10.37 -4.98 19.73
C PHE A 276 -11.21 -5.23 20.99
N PHE A 277 -10.66 -4.97 22.17
CA PHE A 277 -11.40 -5.12 23.44
C PHE A 277 -12.60 -4.18 23.50
N LEU A 278 -12.44 -2.92 23.10
CA LEU A 278 -13.51 -1.94 23.09
C LEU A 278 -14.63 -2.32 22.11
N LEU A 279 -14.27 -2.73 20.89
CA LEU A 279 -15.26 -3.20 19.90
C LEU A 279 -15.96 -4.46 20.38
N ASN A 280 -15.24 -5.43 20.96
CA ASN A 280 -15.83 -6.63 21.52
C ASN A 280 -16.82 -6.31 22.66
N SER A 281 -16.50 -5.34 23.53
CA SER A 281 -17.39 -4.91 24.60
C SER A 281 -18.61 -4.12 24.10
N MET A 282 -18.53 -3.45 22.95
CA MET A 282 -19.66 -2.71 22.37
C MET A 282 -20.59 -3.59 21.53
N LEU A 283 -20.07 -4.67 20.95
CA LEU A 283 -20.85 -5.62 20.13
C LEU A 283 -21.37 -6.83 20.92
N SER A 284 -20.90 -7.05 22.15
CA SER A 284 -21.36 -8.12 23.04
C SER A 284 -22.43 -7.64 24.00
#